data_AF-A0A2U4FSQ1-F1
#
_entry.id   AF-A0A2U4FSQ1-F1
#
_cell.length_a   1.000
_cell.length_b   1.000
_cell.length_c   1.000
_cell.angle_alpha   90.00
_cell.angle_beta   90.00
_cell.angle_gamma   90.00
#
_symmetry.space_group_name_H-M   'P 1'
#
loop_
_entity.id
_entity.type
_entity.pdbx_description
1 polymer ?
#
loop_
_entity_poly.entity_id
_entity_poly.type
_entity_poly.pdbx_seq_one_letter_code
_entity_poly.pdbx_strand_id
1 'polypeptide(L)'
;MNIINSIMLNNKLMLFRISLRNLKLLYFNDNIRFSFINLLSYYLKDMDISENSSLYLFLHSYANHLNFKDYNFPNNNQIDNYLNTILNGYKEKLKTGNFLIDIIPFLGIKKYDFRIFFLFELLFIRYLIIAIDDRKNIKTHIINEDINKLITYFKLNKEENILFEKLKDILCTCNFKELGTQLENLIVNSNNKNLIELSDDLLKNVKIITNYISLPVYNVGVFATMSAGKSTFINALLNKDFIPSKNEACTAKITSISDNDSMEDKIFGGCSLDDNKSYIFSNEITKQVIEEWNNNDDIDHIFLETDIKYIHSKKGILVIHDTPGANNSRNEKHGNITNQFLESSKIDLFIYLINAHNPTTNDNYAMMNNVYEAYNKNKNTKILFLINKIDDCDFDSGETIEEIMDTVKKDIENVGFDSPIIIPLSADAARVFRKILKSEELTIKERGAFNTFYNIFEDEKMNLPSYYKDYKLHYNIDNSINTEEEHIIIKNNKYSTKKINDMLNKTSINLIRNIINKEINGSE
;
A
#
# COMPACT_ATOMS: atom_id res chain seq x y z
N MET A 1 20.71 0.86 7.92
CA MET A 1 20.15 1.98 7.14
C MET A 1 18.76 2.24 7.69
N ASN A 2 18.39 3.51 7.93
CA ASN A 2 17.15 3.88 8.63
C ASN A 2 15.90 3.28 7.96
N ILE A 3 14.86 3.01 8.76
CA ILE A 3 13.48 2.70 8.31
C ILE A 3 13.03 3.59 7.14
N ILE A 4 13.47 4.85 7.14
CA ILE A 4 13.31 5.83 6.05
C ILE A 4 13.78 5.28 4.69
N ASN A 5 14.92 4.59 4.61
CA ASN A 5 15.43 4.03 3.35
C ASN A 5 14.60 2.83 2.89
N SER A 6 14.09 2.02 3.81
CA SER A 6 13.16 0.94 3.49
C SER A 6 11.82 1.49 2.99
N ILE A 7 11.32 2.59 3.57
CA ILE A 7 10.13 3.29 3.10
C ILE A 7 10.36 3.92 1.72
N MET A 8 11.48 4.62 1.52
CA MET A 8 11.85 5.20 0.22
C MET A 8 12.00 4.12 -0.86
N LEU A 9 12.61 2.97 -0.52
CA LEU A 9 12.70 1.84 -1.43
C LEU A 9 11.32 1.24 -1.73
N ASN A 10 10.45 1.08 -0.72
CA ASN A 10 9.09 0.60 -0.93
C ASN A 10 8.32 1.51 -1.90
N ASN A 11 8.39 2.83 -1.69
CA ASN A 11 7.79 3.81 -2.59
C ASN A 11 8.33 3.68 -4.02
N LYS A 12 9.65 3.52 -4.17
CA LYS A 12 10.28 3.33 -5.48
C LYS A 12 9.87 2.04 -6.19
N LEU A 13 9.82 0.93 -5.46
CA LEU A 13 9.40 -0.36 -6.01
C LEU A 13 7.91 -0.37 -6.34
N MET A 14 7.10 0.33 -5.58
CA MET A 14 5.70 0.54 -5.92
C MET A 14 5.53 1.33 -7.21
N LEU A 15 6.32 2.38 -7.46
CA LEU A 15 6.28 3.07 -8.76
C LEU A 15 6.59 2.12 -9.91
N PHE A 16 7.57 1.24 -9.71
CA PHE A 16 7.88 0.19 -10.66
C PHE A 16 6.71 -0.77 -10.86
N ARG A 17 6.00 -1.17 -9.79
CA ARG A 17 4.80 -2.02 -9.87
C ARG A 17 3.63 -1.36 -10.58
N ILE A 18 3.29 -0.13 -10.23
CA ILE A 18 2.25 0.66 -10.90
C ILE A 18 2.58 0.72 -12.40
N SER A 19 3.84 0.98 -12.71
CA SER A 19 4.30 1.02 -14.09
C SER A 19 4.15 -0.32 -14.79
N LEU A 20 4.64 -1.42 -14.19
CA LEU A 20 4.49 -2.77 -14.75
C LEU A 20 3.02 -3.14 -14.95
N ARG A 21 2.13 -2.85 -13.99
CA ARG A 21 0.68 -3.08 -14.11
C ARG A 21 0.07 -2.31 -15.28
N ASN A 22 0.61 -1.15 -15.63
CA ASN A 22 0.10 -0.37 -16.75
C ASN A 22 0.70 -0.78 -18.11
N LEU A 23 1.66 -1.72 -18.13
CA LEU A 23 2.23 -2.23 -19.37
C LEU A 23 1.28 -3.22 -20.03
N LYS A 24 0.81 -2.84 -21.21
CA LYS A 24 -0.19 -3.59 -21.96
C LYS A 24 0.40 -4.89 -22.52
N LEU A 25 1.72 -4.97 -22.73
CA LEU A 25 2.40 -6.20 -23.17
C LEU A 25 2.31 -7.34 -22.15
N LEU A 26 2.25 -7.04 -20.85
CA LEU A 26 2.12 -8.07 -19.82
C LEU A 26 0.74 -8.76 -19.87
N TYR A 27 -0.26 -8.21 -20.56
CA TYR A 27 -1.59 -8.81 -20.64
C TYR A 27 -1.82 -9.64 -21.91
N PHE A 28 -0.79 -9.84 -22.74
CA PHE A 28 -0.98 -10.36 -24.09
C PHE A 28 -1.16 -11.88 -24.17
N ASN A 29 -0.14 -12.64 -23.74
CA ASN A 29 -0.15 -14.08 -23.49
C ASN A 29 1.08 -14.43 -22.63
N ASP A 30 1.11 -15.65 -22.07
CA ASP A 30 2.16 -16.04 -21.13
C ASP A 30 3.56 -16.09 -21.76
N ASN A 31 3.68 -16.46 -23.04
CA ASN A 31 4.98 -16.52 -23.75
C ASN A 31 5.58 -15.12 -23.99
N ILE A 32 4.74 -14.15 -24.36
CA ILE A 32 5.12 -12.74 -24.55
C ILE A 32 5.45 -12.13 -23.18
N ARG A 33 4.61 -12.37 -22.17
CA ARG A 33 4.84 -11.92 -20.80
C ARG A 33 6.17 -12.46 -20.26
N PHE A 34 6.44 -13.76 -20.42
CA PHE A 34 7.69 -14.40 -20.04
C PHE A 34 8.89 -13.77 -20.75
N SER A 35 8.81 -13.65 -22.08
CA SER A 35 9.88 -13.07 -22.89
C SER A 35 10.18 -11.62 -22.50
N PHE A 36 9.13 -10.84 -22.21
CA PHE A 36 9.25 -9.46 -21.80
C PHE A 36 9.92 -9.31 -20.43
N ILE A 37 9.49 -10.08 -19.42
CA ILE A 37 10.07 -10.01 -18.08
C ILE A 37 11.55 -10.46 -18.07
N ASN A 38 11.93 -11.42 -18.92
CA ASN A 38 13.35 -11.79 -19.11
C ASN A 38 14.17 -10.70 -19.81
N LEU A 39 13.58 -9.96 -20.77
CA LEU A 39 14.24 -8.78 -21.34
C LEU A 39 14.46 -7.69 -20.30
N LEU A 40 13.56 -7.55 -19.31
CA LEU A 40 13.78 -6.61 -18.20
C LEU A 40 14.98 -7.00 -17.34
N SER A 41 15.17 -8.28 -17.01
CA SER A 41 16.37 -8.73 -16.30
C SER A 41 17.63 -8.49 -17.12
N TYR A 42 17.57 -8.67 -18.44
CA TYR A 42 18.71 -8.33 -19.30
C TYR A 42 19.12 -6.86 -19.13
N TYR A 43 18.16 -5.93 -19.13
CA TYR A 43 18.47 -4.51 -18.92
C TYR A 43 19.06 -4.22 -17.54
N LEU A 44 18.59 -4.91 -16.50
CA LEU A 44 19.22 -4.78 -15.18
C LEU A 44 20.70 -5.19 -15.26
N LYS A 45 20.99 -6.32 -15.88
CA LYS A 45 22.37 -6.78 -16.07
C LYS A 45 23.22 -5.82 -16.91
N ASP A 46 22.67 -5.28 -18.02
CA ASP A 46 23.33 -4.28 -18.88
C ASP A 46 23.69 -2.98 -18.11
N MET A 47 22.89 -2.64 -17.09
CA MET A 47 23.13 -1.48 -16.23
C MET A 47 24.01 -1.79 -15.01
N ASP A 48 24.72 -2.93 -15.00
CA ASP A 48 25.50 -3.40 -13.86
C ASP A 48 24.68 -3.44 -12.55
N ILE A 49 23.39 -3.77 -12.65
CA ILE A 49 22.52 -4.00 -11.50
C ILE A 49 22.66 -5.48 -11.11
N SER A 50 23.07 -5.73 -9.86
CA SER A 50 23.35 -7.08 -9.38
C SER A 50 22.07 -7.90 -9.11
N GLU A 51 22.21 -9.22 -9.07
CA GLU A 51 21.13 -10.16 -8.68
C GLU A 51 20.67 -9.97 -7.23
N ASN A 52 21.49 -9.32 -6.39
CA ASN A 52 21.13 -8.99 -5.02
C ASN A 52 20.46 -7.62 -4.89
N SER A 53 20.26 -6.89 -5.99
CA SER A 53 19.56 -5.61 -5.97
C SER A 53 18.08 -5.80 -5.65
N SER A 54 17.49 -4.83 -4.94
CA SER A 54 16.06 -4.81 -4.63
C SER A 54 15.18 -4.88 -5.89
N LEU A 55 15.63 -4.28 -6.99
CA LEU A 55 14.92 -4.27 -8.26
C LEU A 55 14.93 -5.63 -8.96
N TYR A 56 16.06 -6.34 -8.95
CA TYR A 56 16.13 -7.71 -9.48
C TYR A 56 15.30 -8.66 -8.62
N LEU A 57 15.45 -8.62 -7.30
CA LEU A 57 14.71 -9.47 -6.38
C LEU A 57 13.19 -9.25 -6.49
N PHE A 58 12.77 -8.01 -6.73
CA PHE A 58 11.38 -7.70 -7.05
C PHE A 58 10.93 -8.35 -8.36
N LEU A 59 11.68 -8.18 -9.46
CA LEU A 59 11.34 -8.81 -10.75
C LEU A 59 11.32 -10.34 -10.67
N HIS A 60 12.25 -10.92 -9.92
CA HIS A 60 12.31 -12.36 -9.69
C HIS A 60 11.07 -12.85 -8.92
N SER A 61 10.66 -12.14 -7.85
CA SER A 61 9.41 -12.42 -7.14
C SER A 61 8.18 -12.30 -8.06
N TYR A 62 8.16 -11.28 -8.93
CA TYR A 62 7.09 -11.07 -9.91
C TYR A 62 7.03 -12.19 -10.96
N ALA A 63 8.17 -12.64 -11.48
CA ALA A 63 8.25 -13.79 -12.39
C ALA A 63 7.76 -15.08 -11.73
N ASN A 64 8.13 -15.32 -10.48
CA ASN A 64 7.68 -16.49 -9.71
C ASN A 64 6.15 -16.49 -9.50
N HIS A 65 5.56 -15.33 -9.17
CA HIS A 65 4.10 -15.19 -9.06
C HIS A 65 3.37 -15.53 -10.38
N LEU A 66 4.00 -15.26 -11.52
CA LEU A 66 3.49 -15.62 -12.84
C LEU A 66 3.76 -17.09 -13.23
N ASN A 67 4.24 -17.92 -12.31
CA ASN A 67 4.64 -19.32 -12.51
C ASN A 67 5.76 -19.52 -13.54
N PHE A 68 6.62 -18.51 -13.73
CA PHE A 68 7.77 -18.60 -14.62
C PHE A 68 8.93 -19.27 -13.89
N LYS A 69 9.05 -20.59 -14.06
CA LYS A 69 10.18 -21.38 -13.53
C LYS A 69 11.49 -20.96 -14.21
N ASP A 70 12.59 -20.99 -13.46
CA ASP A 70 13.96 -20.73 -13.93
C ASP A 70 14.26 -19.30 -14.40
N TYR A 71 13.61 -18.28 -13.80
CA TYR A 71 13.93 -16.87 -14.05
C TYR A 71 15.34 -16.51 -13.55
N ASN A 72 16.26 -16.32 -14.50
CA ASN A 72 17.65 -15.94 -14.28
C ASN A 72 18.06 -14.84 -15.27
N PHE A 73 19.20 -14.19 -15.02
CA PHE A 73 19.74 -13.27 -16.01
C PHE A 73 20.01 -13.98 -17.34
N PRO A 74 19.38 -13.54 -18.45
CA PRO A 74 19.54 -14.23 -19.71
C PRO A 74 20.95 -14.00 -20.29
N ASN A 75 21.40 -14.97 -21.08
CA ASN A 75 22.57 -14.84 -21.94
C ASN A 75 22.19 -14.22 -23.30
N ASN A 76 23.18 -13.73 -24.05
CA ASN A 76 22.94 -13.02 -25.32
C ASN A 76 22.12 -13.85 -26.34
N ASN A 77 22.30 -15.17 -26.36
CA ASN A 77 21.57 -16.06 -27.28
C ASN A 77 20.09 -16.24 -26.89
N GLN A 78 19.75 -16.09 -25.61
CA GLN A 78 18.36 -16.15 -25.14
C GLN A 78 17.58 -14.88 -25.50
N ILE A 79 18.25 -13.72 -25.59
CA ILE A 79 17.64 -12.44 -25.94
C ILE A 79 16.98 -12.50 -27.32
N ASP A 80 17.70 -13.04 -28.31
CA ASP A 80 17.17 -13.19 -29.68
C ASP A 80 15.94 -14.09 -29.71
N ASN A 81 15.85 -15.10 -28.84
CA ASN A 81 14.67 -15.96 -28.74
C ASN A 81 13.48 -15.23 -28.10
N TYR A 82 13.70 -14.42 -27.07
CA TYR A 82 12.64 -13.61 -26.46
C TYR A 82 12.09 -12.56 -27.43
N LEU A 83 12.97 -11.83 -28.11
CA LEU A 83 12.57 -10.85 -29.13
C LEU A 83 11.79 -11.52 -30.27
N ASN A 84 12.20 -12.73 -30.70
CA ASN A 84 11.52 -13.49 -31.76
C ASN A 84 10.13 -13.93 -31.30
N THR A 85 10.03 -14.41 -30.07
CA THR A 85 8.77 -14.86 -29.47
C THR A 85 7.75 -13.72 -29.43
N ILE A 86 8.18 -12.54 -29.00
CA ILE A 86 7.34 -11.34 -28.96
C ILE A 86 6.92 -10.92 -30.37
N LEU A 87 7.86 -10.85 -31.31
CA LEU A 87 7.57 -10.53 -32.71
C LEU A 87 6.59 -11.50 -33.36
N ASN A 88 6.76 -12.80 -33.12
CA ASN A 88 5.95 -13.84 -33.75
C ASN A 88 4.54 -13.86 -33.15
N GLY A 89 4.40 -13.74 -31.83
CA GLY A 89 3.10 -13.65 -31.18
C GLY A 89 2.29 -12.44 -31.65
N TYR A 90 2.95 -11.31 -31.95
CA TYR A 90 2.31 -10.19 -32.60
C TYR A 90 1.82 -10.51 -34.03
N LYS A 91 2.72 -11.04 -34.88
CA LYS A 91 2.38 -11.40 -36.27
C LYS A 91 1.23 -12.40 -36.35
N GLU A 92 1.12 -13.30 -35.40
CA GLU A 92 0.04 -14.29 -35.31
C GLU A 92 -1.31 -13.63 -34.98
N LYS A 93 -1.39 -12.77 -33.96
CA LYS A 93 -2.64 -12.05 -33.64
C LYS A 93 -3.11 -11.12 -34.76
N LEU A 94 -2.18 -10.47 -35.48
CA LEU A 94 -2.53 -9.67 -36.66
C LEU A 94 -3.23 -10.49 -37.74
N LYS A 95 -2.79 -11.73 -37.96
CA LYS A 95 -3.36 -12.64 -38.96
C LYS A 95 -4.75 -13.15 -38.58
N THR A 96 -5.01 -13.34 -37.29
CA THR A 96 -6.30 -13.91 -36.82
C THR A 96 -7.42 -12.89 -36.74
N GLY A 97 -7.17 -11.59 -36.96
CA GLY A 97 -8.18 -10.52 -36.88
C GLY A 97 -8.71 -10.23 -35.46
N ASN A 98 -8.54 -11.16 -34.53
CA ASN A 98 -8.87 -11.04 -33.10
C ASN A 98 -8.01 -10.00 -32.37
N PHE A 99 -6.89 -9.55 -32.96
CA PHE A 99 -6.07 -8.47 -32.42
C PHE A 99 -6.87 -7.20 -32.12
N LEU A 100 -7.88 -6.89 -32.95
CA LEU A 100 -8.73 -5.72 -32.74
C LEU A 100 -9.75 -5.97 -31.62
N ILE A 101 -10.37 -7.15 -31.54
CA ILE A 101 -11.49 -7.41 -30.61
C ILE A 101 -11.03 -7.51 -29.14
N ASP A 102 -9.88 -8.14 -28.87
CA ASP A 102 -9.36 -8.32 -27.51
C ASP A 102 -8.76 -7.03 -26.92
N ILE A 103 -8.45 -6.04 -27.78
CA ILE A 103 -7.69 -4.84 -27.43
C ILE A 103 -8.54 -3.57 -27.57
N ILE A 104 -9.59 -3.55 -28.41
CA ILE A 104 -10.48 -2.40 -28.61
C ILE A 104 -11.12 -1.89 -27.31
N PRO A 105 -11.61 -2.74 -26.37
CA PRO A 105 -12.14 -2.26 -25.10
C PRO A 105 -11.08 -1.62 -24.20
N PHE A 106 -9.81 -1.99 -24.37
CA PHE A 106 -8.69 -1.57 -23.52
C PHE A 106 -7.85 -0.43 -24.10
N LEU A 107 -7.88 -0.20 -25.42
CA LEU A 107 -7.06 0.82 -26.07
C LEU A 107 -7.85 1.92 -26.76
N GLY A 108 -9.09 1.71 -27.23
CA GLY A 108 -9.73 2.70 -28.13
C GLY A 108 -8.99 2.92 -29.46
N ILE A 109 -7.92 2.16 -29.71
CA ILE A 109 -7.00 2.32 -30.82
C ILE A 109 -7.47 1.50 -32.01
N LYS A 110 -7.82 2.17 -33.11
CA LYS A 110 -7.87 1.54 -34.43
C LYS A 110 -6.52 1.74 -35.11
N LYS A 111 -5.82 0.63 -35.40
CA LYS A 111 -4.81 0.48 -36.48
C LYS A 111 -3.37 0.93 -36.14
N TYR A 112 -2.68 0.29 -35.18
CA TYR A 112 -1.23 0.53 -34.95
C TYR A 112 -0.31 -0.68 -35.14
N ASP A 113 0.95 -0.33 -35.40
CA ASP A 113 2.09 -1.22 -35.50
C ASP A 113 2.71 -1.44 -34.11
N PHE A 114 2.44 -2.60 -33.51
CA PHE A 114 2.91 -3.02 -32.18
C PHE A 114 4.41 -2.92 -31.98
N ARG A 115 5.19 -2.91 -33.07
CA ARG A 115 6.65 -2.80 -33.02
C ARG A 115 7.08 -1.51 -32.33
N ILE A 116 6.43 -0.38 -32.63
CA ILE A 116 6.71 0.91 -31.99
C ILE A 116 6.26 0.90 -30.53
N PHE A 117 5.06 0.39 -30.27
CA PHE A 117 4.52 0.29 -28.91
C PHE A 117 5.40 -0.57 -28.00
N PHE A 118 5.95 -1.67 -28.53
CA PHE A 118 6.85 -2.55 -27.81
C PHE A 118 8.19 -1.88 -27.47
N LEU A 119 8.84 -1.30 -28.49
CA LEU A 119 10.09 -0.58 -28.32
C LEU A 119 9.94 0.55 -27.31
N PHE A 120 8.78 1.18 -27.31
CA PHE A 120 8.42 2.22 -26.38
C PHE A 120 8.25 1.74 -24.94
N GLU A 121 7.46 0.69 -24.70
CA GLU A 121 7.32 0.13 -23.34
C GLU A 121 8.68 -0.31 -22.79
N LEU A 122 9.55 -0.90 -23.63
CA LEU A 122 10.92 -1.22 -23.23
C LEU A 122 11.73 0.03 -22.83
N LEU A 123 11.70 1.10 -23.64
CA LEU A 123 12.41 2.34 -23.33
C LEU A 123 11.89 3.01 -22.05
N PHE A 124 10.57 3.00 -21.85
CA PHE A 124 9.94 3.55 -20.66
C PHE A 124 10.34 2.79 -19.39
N ILE A 125 10.41 1.46 -19.45
CA ILE A 125 10.85 0.66 -18.29
C ILE A 125 12.33 0.85 -18.02
N ARG A 126 13.15 0.93 -19.07
CA ARG A 126 14.56 1.31 -18.94
C ARG A 126 14.68 2.64 -18.20
N TYR A 127 13.90 3.64 -18.60
CA TYR A 127 13.85 4.93 -17.93
C TYR A 127 13.40 4.84 -16.46
N LEU A 128 12.39 4.01 -16.16
CA LEU A 128 11.94 3.77 -14.79
C LEU A 128 13.02 3.15 -13.92
N ILE A 129 13.71 2.12 -14.43
CA ILE A 129 14.85 1.48 -13.77
C ILE A 129 15.91 2.54 -13.40
N ILE A 130 16.24 3.40 -14.36
CA ILE A 130 17.20 4.51 -14.17
C ILE A 130 16.76 5.47 -13.07
N ALA A 131 15.47 5.81 -13.04
CA ALA A 131 14.96 6.80 -12.10
C ALA A 131 14.72 6.23 -10.69
N ILE A 132 14.53 4.91 -10.58
CA ILE A 132 14.45 4.18 -9.31
C ILE A 132 15.83 3.99 -8.70
N ASP A 133 16.84 3.73 -9.53
CA ASP A 133 18.21 3.50 -9.11
C ASP A 133 18.90 4.82 -8.68
N ASP A 134 19.24 4.96 -7.39
CA ASP A 134 19.85 6.17 -6.80
C ASP A 134 21.28 6.46 -7.29
N ARG A 135 21.84 5.59 -8.14
CA ARG A 135 23.17 5.79 -8.73
C ARG A 135 23.11 6.99 -9.69
N LYS A 136 23.56 8.16 -9.22
CA LYS A 136 23.61 9.47 -9.92
C LYS A 136 24.24 9.50 -11.33
N ASN A 137 24.77 8.39 -11.85
CA ASN A 137 25.61 8.35 -13.05
C ASN A 137 25.01 7.60 -14.26
N ILE A 138 23.71 7.30 -14.28
CA ILE A 138 23.13 6.49 -15.38
C ILE A 138 22.78 7.33 -16.63
N LYS A 139 22.99 8.65 -16.61
CA LYS A 139 22.84 9.51 -17.81
C LYS A 139 23.68 9.04 -19.01
N THR A 140 24.72 8.22 -18.79
CA THR A 140 25.62 7.72 -19.85
C THR A 140 25.30 6.32 -20.36
N HIS A 141 24.43 5.54 -19.71
CA HIS A 141 24.12 4.16 -20.11
C HIS A 141 22.93 4.05 -21.07
N ILE A 142 22.54 5.13 -21.75
CA ILE A 142 21.71 5.01 -22.95
C ILE A 142 22.64 4.61 -24.09
N ILE A 143 23.18 3.39 -24.01
CA ILE A 143 24.12 2.90 -25.01
C ILE A 143 23.29 2.50 -26.23
N ASN A 144 23.55 3.23 -27.31
CA ASN A 144 22.92 3.12 -28.62
C ASN A 144 22.95 1.69 -29.22
N GLU A 145 23.80 0.77 -28.77
CA GLU A 145 23.99 -0.53 -29.42
C GLU A 145 22.77 -1.46 -29.33
N ASP A 146 22.13 -1.61 -28.17
CA ASP A 146 20.97 -2.52 -28.05
C ASP A 146 19.70 -1.92 -28.65
N ILE A 147 19.56 -0.60 -28.58
CA ILE A 147 18.49 0.13 -29.27
C ILE A 147 18.65 -0.02 -30.80
N ASN A 148 19.87 0.11 -31.32
CA ASN A 148 20.13 -0.08 -32.76
C ASN A 148 19.91 -1.53 -33.20
N LYS A 149 20.23 -2.52 -32.36
CA LYS A 149 19.86 -3.92 -32.60
C LYS A 149 18.35 -4.09 -32.65
N LEU A 150 17.61 -3.51 -31.70
CA LEU A 150 16.16 -3.54 -31.68
C LEU A 150 15.55 -2.91 -32.95
N ILE A 151 15.99 -1.73 -33.38
CA ILE A 151 15.56 -1.10 -34.64
C ILE A 151 15.76 -2.05 -35.84
N THR A 152 16.95 -2.67 -35.91
CA THR A 152 17.32 -3.61 -36.98
C THR A 152 16.43 -4.86 -36.95
N TYR A 153 16.13 -5.36 -35.75
CA TYR A 153 15.35 -6.56 -35.51
C TYR A 153 13.87 -6.38 -35.87
N PHE A 154 13.30 -5.23 -35.52
CA PHE A 154 11.91 -4.88 -35.79
C PHE A 154 11.66 -4.41 -37.23
N LYS A 155 12.71 -4.16 -38.02
CA LYS A 155 12.63 -3.72 -39.43
C LYS A 155 11.70 -2.52 -39.61
N LEU A 156 11.89 -1.50 -38.78
CA LEU A 156 11.10 -0.28 -38.82
C LEU A 156 11.24 0.40 -40.20
N ASN A 157 10.12 0.89 -40.73
CA ASN A 157 10.13 1.71 -41.94
C ASN A 157 10.65 3.13 -41.62
N LYS A 158 10.80 3.97 -42.65
CA LYS A 158 11.38 5.31 -42.48
C LYS A 158 10.59 6.21 -41.52
N GLU A 159 9.26 6.17 -41.57
CA GLU A 159 8.41 6.98 -40.68
C GLU A 159 8.46 6.47 -39.24
N GLU A 160 8.47 5.14 -39.07
CA GLU A 160 8.57 4.48 -37.76
C GLU A 160 9.91 4.76 -37.07
N ASN A 161 11.01 4.79 -37.83
CA ASN A 161 12.32 5.16 -37.31
C ASN A 161 12.38 6.61 -36.83
N ILE A 162 11.84 7.55 -37.60
CA ILE A 162 11.79 8.97 -37.20
C ILE A 162 10.97 9.13 -35.91
N LEU A 163 9.88 8.39 -35.80
CA LEU A 163 9.03 8.39 -34.61
C LEU A 163 9.78 7.84 -33.39
N PHE A 164 10.45 6.70 -33.56
CA PHE A 164 11.20 6.04 -32.50
C PHE A 164 12.36 6.92 -31.98
N GLU A 165 13.18 7.50 -32.86
CA GLU A 165 14.29 8.36 -32.45
C GLU A 165 13.80 9.60 -31.69
N LYS A 166 12.67 10.20 -32.09
CA LYS A 166 12.07 11.32 -31.34
C LYS A 166 11.67 10.93 -29.91
N LEU A 167 11.04 9.77 -29.73
CA LEU A 167 10.62 9.29 -28.41
C LEU A 167 11.82 8.91 -27.54
N LYS A 168 12.83 8.28 -28.15
CA LYS A 168 14.10 7.97 -27.53
C LYS A 168 14.78 9.24 -27.02
N ASP A 169 14.96 10.26 -27.86
CA ASP A 169 15.60 11.52 -27.46
C ASP A 169 14.91 12.17 -26.25
N ILE A 170 13.58 12.17 -26.22
CA ILE A 170 12.79 12.71 -25.11
C ILE A 170 13.02 11.93 -23.80
N LEU A 171 12.98 10.59 -23.86
CA LEU A 171 13.25 9.73 -22.71
C LEU A 171 14.72 9.84 -22.25
N CYS A 172 15.64 10.11 -23.17
CA CYS A 172 17.07 10.24 -22.87
C CYS A 172 17.46 11.57 -22.22
N THR A 173 16.68 12.62 -22.45
CA THR A 173 17.08 14.00 -22.12
C THR A 173 16.37 14.58 -20.89
N CYS A 174 15.33 13.92 -20.38
CA CYS A 174 14.43 14.49 -19.37
C CYS A 174 14.46 13.80 -18.01
N ASN A 175 14.35 14.59 -16.93
CA ASN A 175 13.79 14.06 -15.67
C ASN A 175 12.26 13.85 -15.78
N PHE A 176 11.64 13.15 -14.83
CA PHE A 176 10.20 12.78 -14.96
C PHE A 176 9.28 13.98 -15.17
N LYS A 177 9.62 15.13 -14.56
CA LYS A 177 8.85 16.36 -14.67
C LYS A 177 8.97 16.98 -16.07
N GLU A 178 10.18 17.01 -16.62
CA GLU A 178 10.45 17.47 -17.99
C GLU A 178 9.83 16.54 -19.03
N LEU A 179 9.82 15.23 -18.77
CA LEU A 179 9.24 14.23 -19.66
C LEU A 179 7.75 14.51 -19.89
N GLY A 180 6.99 14.81 -18.84
CA GLY A 180 5.58 15.17 -18.96
C GLY A 180 5.37 16.37 -19.89
N THR A 181 6.15 17.44 -19.72
CA THR A 181 6.06 18.65 -20.56
C THR A 181 6.44 18.39 -22.01
N GLN A 182 7.46 17.57 -22.26
CA GLN A 182 7.85 17.22 -23.63
C GLN A 182 6.81 16.36 -24.35
N LEU A 183 6.15 15.45 -23.63
CA LEU A 183 5.03 14.68 -24.18
C LEU A 183 3.83 15.55 -24.49
N GLU A 184 3.48 16.50 -23.61
CA GLU A 184 2.42 17.49 -23.89
C GLU A 184 2.75 18.31 -25.16
N ASN A 185 3.99 18.77 -25.29
CA ASN A 185 4.44 19.48 -26.49
C ASN A 185 4.38 18.61 -27.75
N LEU A 186 4.72 17.32 -27.66
CA LEU A 186 4.58 16.40 -28.78
C LEU A 186 3.12 16.19 -29.19
N ILE A 187 2.23 16.02 -28.21
CA ILE A 187 0.79 15.84 -28.44
C ILE A 187 0.20 17.04 -29.18
N VAL A 188 0.61 18.26 -28.81
CA VAL A 188 0.11 19.49 -29.43
C VAL A 188 0.71 19.75 -30.81
N ASN A 189 2.01 19.51 -31.00
CA ASN A 189 2.73 19.93 -32.21
C ASN A 189 2.86 18.83 -33.28
N SER A 190 2.47 17.60 -32.98
CA SER A 190 2.53 16.49 -33.93
C SER A 190 1.27 16.44 -34.80
N ASN A 191 1.46 16.32 -36.12
CA ASN A 191 0.37 15.95 -37.04
C ASN A 191 0.21 14.44 -37.19
N ASN A 192 1.09 13.65 -36.58
CA ASN A 192 1.02 12.19 -36.59
C ASN A 192 0.12 11.71 -35.45
N LYS A 193 -1.10 11.27 -35.80
CA LYS A 193 -2.11 10.77 -34.86
C LYS A 193 -1.60 9.63 -33.96
N ASN A 194 -0.77 8.75 -34.50
CA ASN A 194 -0.22 7.60 -33.78
C ASN A 194 0.74 8.06 -32.69
N LEU A 195 1.57 9.08 -33.00
CA LEU A 195 2.48 9.69 -32.04
C LEU A 195 1.71 10.39 -30.91
N ILE A 196 0.61 11.08 -31.26
CA ILE A 196 -0.24 11.77 -30.29
C ILE A 196 -0.81 10.77 -29.28
N GLU A 197 -1.44 9.69 -29.75
CA GLU A 197 -2.10 8.72 -28.88
C GLU A 197 -1.12 7.93 -28.00
N LEU A 198 0.03 7.53 -28.56
CA LEU A 198 1.10 6.91 -27.78
C LEU A 198 1.69 7.86 -26.71
N SER A 199 1.87 9.13 -27.07
CA SER A 199 2.36 10.15 -26.14
C SER A 199 1.33 10.44 -25.05
N ASP A 200 0.03 10.42 -25.35
CA ASP A 200 -1.06 10.61 -24.39
C ASP A 200 -1.11 9.48 -23.36
N ASP A 201 -0.98 8.22 -23.80
CA ASP A 201 -0.91 7.07 -22.89
C ASP A 201 0.30 7.13 -21.94
N LEU A 202 1.45 7.55 -22.46
CA LEU A 202 2.64 7.73 -21.62
C LEU A 202 2.50 8.92 -20.71
N LEU A 203 1.91 10.01 -21.19
CA LEU A 203 1.65 11.17 -20.35
C LEU A 203 0.76 10.79 -19.17
N LYS A 204 -0.23 9.91 -19.35
CA LYS A 204 -1.03 9.36 -18.24
C LYS A 204 -0.16 8.61 -17.23
N ASN A 205 0.69 7.69 -17.70
CA ASN A 205 1.59 6.93 -16.82
C ASN A 205 2.60 7.83 -16.09
N VAL A 206 3.24 8.75 -16.83
CA VAL A 206 4.18 9.73 -16.27
C VAL A 206 3.47 10.62 -15.25
N LYS A 207 2.25 11.10 -15.53
CA LYS A 207 1.45 11.90 -14.59
C LYS A 207 1.14 11.15 -13.31
N ILE A 208 0.72 9.88 -13.40
CA ILE A 208 0.46 9.03 -12.22
C ILE A 208 1.74 8.95 -11.36
N ILE A 209 2.87 8.64 -12.00
CA ILE A 209 4.17 8.49 -11.34
C ILE A 209 4.65 9.80 -10.74
N THR A 210 4.62 10.91 -11.49
CA THR A 210 5.06 12.23 -11.01
C THR A 210 4.20 12.73 -9.87
N ASN A 211 2.88 12.55 -9.97
CA ASN A 211 1.95 12.95 -8.92
C ASN A 211 2.30 12.17 -7.66
N TYR A 212 2.36 10.85 -7.75
CA TYR A 212 2.65 9.99 -6.61
C TYR A 212 4.02 10.29 -5.97
N ILE A 213 5.11 10.38 -6.76
CA ILE A 213 6.46 10.72 -6.25
C ILE A 213 6.46 12.06 -5.49
N SER A 214 5.66 13.02 -5.97
CA SER A 214 5.61 14.36 -5.38
C SER A 214 4.79 14.44 -4.10
N LEU A 215 3.99 13.41 -3.79
CA LEU A 215 3.16 13.41 -2.59
C LEU A 215 4.03 13.27 -1.33
N PRO A 216 3.82 14.11 -0.31
CA PRO A 216 4.44 13.92 0.99
C PRO A 216 3.94 12.60 1.61
N VAL A 217 4.83 11.90 2.30
CA VAL A 217 4.46 10.73 3.10
C VAL A 217 3.95 11.22 4.46
N TYR A 218 2.77 10.74 4.86
CA TYR A 218 2.15 10.99 6.16
C TYR A 218 2.23 9.71 7.01
N ASN A 219 3.15 9.72 7.98
CA ASN A 219 3.48 8.54 8.78
C ASN A 219 2.63 8.51 10.05
N VAL A 220 1.94 7.40 10.28
CA VAL A 220 1.10 7.15 11.45
C VAL A 220 1.71 6.01 12.27
N GLY A 221 2.22 6.32 13.46
CA GLY A 221 2.71 5.30 14.39
C GLY A 221 1.58 4.79 15.28
N VAL A 222 1.35 3.47 15.31
CA VAL A 222 0.32 2.85 16.15
C VAL A 222 0.96 2.12 17.33
N PHE A 223 0.70 2.63 18.54
CA PHE A 223 1.30 2.18 19.79
C PHE A 223 0.24 1.59 20.71
N ALA A 224 0.62 0.56 21.47
CA ALA A 224 -0.27 -0.11 22.40
C ALA A 224 0.52 -0.96 23.39
N THR A 225 -0.03 -1.18 24.58
CA THR A 225 0.35 -2.33 25.42
C THR A 225 -0.17 -3.63 24.81
N MET A 226 0.40 -4.77 25.25
CA MET A 226 -0.06 -6.09 24.79
C MET A 226 -1.56 -6.25 25.05
N SER A 227 -2.27 -6.85 24.10
CA SER A 227 -3.70 -7.15 24.21
C SER A 227 -4.66 -5.95 24.25
N ALA A 228 -4.20 -4.71 23.99
CA ALA A 228 -5.10 -3.57 23.78
C ALA A 228 -5.81 -3.58 22.41
N GLY A 229 -5.52 -4.56 21.55
CA GLY A 229 -6.23 -4.79 20.29
C GLY A 229 -5.67 -4.03 19.08
N LYS A 230 -4.39 -3.67 19.09
CA LYS A 230 -3.69 -2.97 18.00
C LYS A 230 -3.86 -3.64 16.63
N SER A 231 -3.53 -4.93 16.49
CA SER A 231 -3.68 -5.64 15.21
C SER A 231 -5.14 -5.70 14.75
N THR A 232 -6.08 -5.86 15.70
CA THR A 232 -7.52 -5.81 15.41
C THR A 232 -7.95 -4.42 14.92
N PHE A 233 -7.44 -3.35 15.54
CA PHE A 233 -7.68 -1.97 15.11
C PHE A 233 -7.11 -1.70 13.72
N ILE A 234 -5.88 -2.15 13.43
CA ILE A 234 -5.29 -1.95 12.10
C ILE A 234 -6.09 -2.75 11.04
N ASN A 235 -6.42 -4.02 11.29
CA ASN A 235 -7.28 -4.80 10.39
C ASN A 235 -8.66 -4.14 10.19
N ALA A 236 -9.25 -3.63 11.28
CA ALA A 236 -10.48 -2.86 11.21
C ALA A 236 -10.27 -1.66 10.29
N LEU A 237 -9.30 -0.77 10.55
CA LEU A 237 -9.01 0.44 9.78
C LEU A 237 -8.78 0.15 8.28
N LEU A 238 -7.93 -0.84 7.97
CA LEU A 238 -7.61 -1.30 6.62
C LEU A 238 -8.80 -1.91 5.88
N ASN A 239 -9.87 -2.26 6.61
CA ASN A 239 -11.02 -2.98 6.07
C ASN A 239 -10.59 -4.34 5.49
N LYS A 240 -9.53 -4.97 6.00
CA LYS A 240 -8.98 -6.24 5.53
C LYS A 240 -8.39 -6.99 6.72
N ASP A 241 -8.65 -8.29 6.83
CA ASP A 241 -8.21 -9.11 7.95
C ASP A 241 -6.99 -9.95 7.55
N PHE A 242 -5.80 -9.35 7.53
CA PHE A 242 -4.56 -10.02 7.10
C PHE A 242 -3.38 -9.85 8.05
N ILE A 243 -3.44 -8.90 8.99
CA ILE A 243 -2.45 -8.83 10.08
C ILE A 243 -2.84 -9.90 11.11
N PRO A 244 -1.91 -10.78 11.52
CA PRO A 244 -2.20 -11.77 12.55
C PRO A 244 -2.63 -11.11 13.88
N SER A 245 -3.80 -11.49 14.38
CA SER A 245 -4.36 -11.04 15.66
C SER A 245 -4.49 -12.23 16.61
N LYS A 246 -3.39 -12.67 17.24
CA LYS A 246 -3.40 -13.64 18.35
C LYS A 246 -3.16 -12.89 19.67
N ASN A 247 -3.53 -13.53 20.78
CA ASN A 247 -3.35 -12.99 22.14
C ASN A 247 -1.88 -13.00 22.61
N GLU A 248 -0.99 -13.63 21.84
CA GLU A 248 0.47 -13.60 22.02
C GLU A 248 1.08 -12.49 21.14
N ALA A 249 2.29 -12.04 21.46
CA ALA A 249 2.97 -10.94 20.76
C ALA A 249 3.19 -11.25 19.25
N CYS A 250 2.20 -10.91 18.42
CA CYS A 250 2.25 -11.16 16.97
C CYS A 250 3.13 -10.16 16.21
N THR A 251 3.39 -8.99 16.80
CA THR A 251 4.24 -7.95 16.21
C THR A 251 5.60 -7.97 16.89
N ALA A 252 6.52 -8.79 16.40
CA ALA A 252 7.91 -8.80 16.85
C ALA A 252 8.75 -7.74 16.12
N LYS A 253 8.37 -7.43 14.87
CA LYS A 253 9.06 -6.52 13.95
C LYS A 253 8.19 -5.30 13.63
N ILE A 254 8.81 -4.20 13.22
CA ILE A 254 8.06 -3.05 12.70
C ILE A 254 7.43 -3.45 11.36
N THR A 255 6.11 -3.31 11.24
CA THR A 255 5.40 -3.54 9.98
C THR A 255 4.82 -2.22 9.47
N SER A 256 5.32 -1.73 8.34
CA SER A 256 4.81 -0.52 7.70
C SER A 256 3.85 -0.85 6.57
N ILE A 257 2.70 -0.21 6.51
CA ILE A 257 1.64 -0.46 5.52
C ILE A 257 1.37 0.83 4.79
N SER A 258 1.73 0.88 3.51
CA SER A 258 1.57 2.06 2.65
C SER A 258 0.27 1.98 1.87
N ASP A 259 -0.48 3.08 1.84
CA ASP A 259 -1.68 3.21 1.02
C ASP A 259 -1.33 3.36 -0.46
N ASN A 260 -2.06 2.60 -1.28
CA ASN A 260 -2.06 2.77 -2.72
C ASN A 260 -3.47 2.53 -3.26
N ASP A 261 -4.18 3.62 -3.56
CA ASP A 261 -5.52 3.63 -4.19
C ASP A 261 -5.60 2.79 -5.47
N SER A 262 -4.48 2.55 -6.15
CA SER A 262 -4.44 1.70 -7.35
C SER A 262 -4.50 0.21 -7.02
N MET A 263 -4.23 -0.22 -5.78
CA MET A 263 -4.12 -1.62 -5.35
C MET A 263 -5.42 -2.19 -4.78
N GLU A 264 -6.48 -2.29 -5.59
CA GLU A 264 -7.79 -2.93 -5.30
C GLU A 264 -7.89 -3.74 -3.98
N ASP A 265 -7.88 -5.08 -4.03
CA ASP A 265 -7.89 -5.95 -2.84
C ASP A 265 -6.59 -6.76 -2.69
N LYS A 266 -5.59 -6.44 -3.52
CA LYS A 266 -4.29 -7.10 -3.48
C LYS A 266 -3.40 -6.48 -2.40
N ILE A 267 -2.51 -7.32 -1.86
CA ILE A 267 -1.50 -6.92 -0.91
C ILE A 267 -0.18 -7.38 -1.48
N PHE A 268 0.72 -6.44 -1.67
CA PHE A 268 2.11 -6.75 -1.93
C PHE A 268 2.90 -6.53 -0.63
N GLY A 269 3.96 -7.29 -0.42
CA GLY A 269 4.88 -7.02 0.67
C GLY A 269 6.31 -7.47 0.43
N GLY A 270 7.18 -7.03 1.30
CA GLY A 270 8.50 -7.56 1.44
C GLY A 270 9.06 -7.28 2.83
N CYS A 271 10.28 -7.72 3.04
CA CYS A 271 11.00 -7.47 4.27
C CYS A 271 12.48 -7.17 3.99
N SER A 272 13.10 -6.39 4.86
CA SER A 272 14.54 -6.13 4.85
C SER A 272 15.23 -7.04 5.86
N LEU A 273 16.39 -7.57 5.49
CA LEU A 273 17.22 -8.38 6.37
C LEU A 273 18.19 -7.50 7.18
N ASP A 274 18.66 -8.00 8.32
CA ASP A 274 19.54 -7.30 9.29
C ASP A 274 20.87 -6.82 8.67
N ASP A 275 21.31 -7.42 7.56
CA ASP A 275 22.48 -6.99 6.79
C ASP A 275 22.30 -5.63 6.09
N ASN A 276 21.08 -5.07 6.15
CA ASN A 276 20.69 -3.78 5.60
C ASN A 276 20.94 -3.63 4.08
N LYS A 277 21.08 -4.74 3.36
CA LYS A 277 21.37 -4.78 1.91
C LYS A 277 20.52 -5.78 1.15
N SER A 278 19.95 -6.77 1.81
CA SER A 278 19.13 -7.79 1.19
C SER A 278 17.64 -7.65 1.56
N TYR A 279 16.79 -8.02 0.60
CA TYR A 279 15.35 -7.87 0.66
C TYR A 279 14.68 -9.17 0.19
N ILE A 280 13.57 -9.53 0.82
CA ILE A 280 12.69 -10.60 0.33
C ILE A 280 11.38 -9.96 -0.09
N PHE A 281 10.83 -10.38 -1.22
CA PHE A 281 9.60 -9.84 -1.78
C PHE A 281 8.59 -10.95 -2.03
N SER A 282 7.32 -10.67 -1.76
CA SER A 282 6.20 -11.53 -2.14
C SER A 282 5.06 -10.72 -2.77
N ASN A 283 4.56 -11.23 -3.89
CA ASN A 283 3.36 -10.70 -4.54
C ASN A 283 2.05 -11.25 -3.93
N GLU A 284 2.15 -12.27 -3.07
CA GLU A 284 1.02 -12.87 -2.39
C GLU A 284 1.27 -12.86 -0.88
N ILE A 285 0.72 -11.85 -0.22
CA ILE A 285 0.83 -11.72 1.24
C ILE A 285 -0.38 -12.38 1.89
N THR A 286 -0.12 -13.45 2.62
CA THR A 286 -1.10 -14.12 3.49
C THR A 286 -0.77 -13.86 4.96
N LYS A 287 -1.72 -14.16 5.86
CA LYS A 287 -1.45 -14.16 7.31
C LYS A 287 -0.23 -15.01 7.66
N GLN A 288 -0.11 -16.17 7.01
CA GLN A 288 0.99 -17.10 7.25
C GLN A 288 2.35 -16.49 6.86
N VAL A 289 2.45 -15.82 5.71
CA VAL A 289 3.68 -15.14 5.28
C VAL A 289 4.09 -14.07 6.29
N ILE A 290 3.15 -13.28 6.80
CA ILE A 290 3.43 -12.26 7.82
C ILE A 290 3.84 -12.90 9.15
N GLU A 291 3.25 -14.03 9.55
CA GLU A 291 3.66 -14.78 10.74
C GLU A 291 5.09 -15.34 10.57
N GLU A 292 5.41 -15.91 9.42
CA GLU A 292 6.75 -16.42 9.10
C GLU A 292 7.80 -15.28 9.15
N TRP A 293 7.49 -14.12 8.58
CA TRP A 293 8.39 -12.98 8.62
C TRP A 293 8.55 -12.38 10.01
N ASN A 294 7.49 -12.29 10.80
CA ASN A 294 7.57 -11.81 12.18
C ASN A 294 8.41 -12.75 13.07
N ASN A 295 8.38 -14.05 12.81
CA ASN A 295 9.13 -15.05 13.57
C ASN A 295 10.58 -15.23 13.10
N ASN A 296 10.99 -14.54 12.03
CA ASN A 296 12.35 -14.62 11.53
C ASN A 296 13.23 -13.53 12.18
N ASP A 297 14.22 -13.96 12.95
CA ASP A 297 15.14 -13.07 13.64
C ASP A 297 15.98 -12.22 12.69
N ASP A 298 16.30 -12.72 11.48
CA ASP A 298 17.12 -12.03 10.48
C ASP A 298 16.36 -10.87 9.78
N ILE A 299 15.03 -10.77 9.96
CA ILE A 299 14.23 -9.71 9.37
C ILE A 299 14.18 -8.52 10.33
N ASP A 300 14.56 -7.33 9.87
CA ASP A 300 14.46 -6.10 10.66
C ASP A 300 13.06 -5.47 10.56
N HIS A 301 12.56 -5.36 9.33
CA HIS A 301 11.38 -4.56 9.02
C HIS A 301 10.55 -5.21 7.90
N ILE A 302 9.23 -5.21 8.08
CA ILE A 302 8.25 -5.65 7.08
C ILE A 302 7.60 -4.43 6.46
N PHE A 303 7.49 -4.39 5.13
CA PHE A 303 6.78 -3.34 4.40
C PHE A 303 5.70 -3.97 3.54
N LEU A 304 4.49 -3.45 3.64
CA LEU A 304 3.30 -3.88 2.93
C LEU A 304 2.71 -2.70 2.16
N GLU A 305 2.03 -3.02 1.08
CA GLU A 305 1.40 -2.05 0.19
C GLU A 305 0.00 -2.58 -0.19
N THR A 306 -1.02 -1.76 0.02
CA THR A 306 -2.41 -2.11 -0.33
C THR A 306 -3.29 -0.86 -0.36
N ASP A 307 -4.45 -0.95 -1.01
CA ASP A 307 -5.51 0.06 -0.89
C ASP A 307 -6.14 0.01 0.52
N ILE A 308 -5.99 1.11 1.25
CA ILE A 308 -6.63 1.36 2.54
C ILE A 308 -7.99 2.02 2.28
N LYS A 309 -9.02 1.17 2.18
CA LYS A 309 -10.37 1.61 1.79
C LYS A 309 -10.85 2.85 2.54
N TYR A 310 -11.41 3.78 1.78
CA TYR A 310 -11.99 5.05 2.22
C TYR A 310 -10.97 6.09 2.73
N ILE A 311 -9.66 5.82 2.60
CA ILE A 311 -8.60 6.83 2.71
C ILE A 311 -8.11 7.07 1.29
N HIS A 312 -7.93 8.33 0.92
CA HIS A 312 -7.46 8.68 -0.42
C HIS A 312 -6.08 9.29 -0.34
N SER A 313 -5.21 8.96 -1.29
CA SER A 313 -3.88 9.55 -1.39
C SER A 313 -3.88 10.80 -2.32
N LYS A 314 -4.77 11.78 -2.07
CA LYS A 314 -4.89 12.99 -2.94
C LYS A 314 -3.77 14.00 -2.70
N LYS A 315 -3.40 14.25 -1.43
CA LYS A 315 -2.38 15.24 -1.03
C LYS A 315 -1.23 14.66 -0.22
N GLY A 316 -1.28 13.38 0.13
CA GLY A 316 -0.21 12.67 0.81
C GLY A 316 -0.45 11.17 0.80
N ILE A 317 0.60 10.40 1.03
CA ILE A 317 0.56 8.94 1.09
C ILE A 317 0.50 8.53 2.55
N LEU A 318 -0.54 7.81 2.95
CA LEU A 318 -0.61 7.26 4.30
C LEU A 318 0.35 6.07 4.44
N VAL A 319 1.17 6.10 5.49
CA VAL A 319 1.92 4.92 5.94
C VAL A 319 1.59 4.64 7.40
N ILE A 320 1.02 3.47 7.68
CA ILE A 320 0.72 3.01 9.03
C ILE A 320 1.86 2.12 9.52
N HIS A 321 2.44 2.44 10.67
CA HIS A 321 3.49 1.65 11.29
C HIS A 321 2.93 0.89 12.49
N ASP A 322 2.83 -0.44 12.34
CA ASP A 322 2.54 -1.36 13.41
C ASP A 322 3.82 -1.63 14.22
N THR A 323 3.89 -1.15 15.47
CA THR A 323 5.11 -1.23 16.30
C THR A 323 5.03 -2.34 17.34
N PRO A 324 6.09 -3.12 17.62
CA PRO A 324 6.08 -4.12 18.70
C PRO A 324 5.56 -3.56 20.04
N GLY A 325 4.75 -4.36 20.76
CA GLY A 325 4.24 -3.96 22.07
C GLY A 325 5.32 -3.98 23.14
N ALA A 326 5.35 -2.98 24.03
CA ALA A 326 6.42 -2.81 25.03
C ALA A 326 6.46 -3.87 26.15
N ASN A 327 5.47 -4.75 26.26
CA ASN A 327 5.43 -5.80 27.29
C ASN A 327 6.35 -6.99 27.05
N ASN A 328 7.15 -6.93 26.00
CA ASN A 328 8.42 -7.64 25.98
C ASN A 328 9.48 -6.89 26.80
N SER A 329 9.14 -6.31 27.95
CA SER A 329 10.09 -5.77 28.93
C SER A 329 10.97 -6.87 29.57
N ARG A 330 10.66 -8.15 29.33
CA ARG A 330 11.58 -9.28 29.53
C ARG A 330 12.61 -9.46 28.40
N ASN A 331 12.39 -8.83 27.24
CA ASN A 331 13.25 -8.88 26.05
C ASN A 331 13.63 -7.44 25.64
N GLU A 332 14.74 -6.94 26.17
CA GLU A 332 15.32 -5.61 25.88
C GLU A 332 15.33 -5.27 24.36
N LYS A 333 15.47 -6.29 23.50
CA LYS A 333 15.43 -6.16 22.04
C LYS A 333 14.18 -5.44 21.52
N HIS A 334 12.98 -5.73 22.01
CA HIS A 334 11.76 -5.12 21.46
C HIS A 334 11.59 -3.66 21.90
N GLY A 335 11.93 -3.33 23.14
CA GLY A 335 11.98 -1.94 23.60
C GLY A 335 12.96 -1.12 22.79
N ASN A 336 14.13 -1.68 22.49
CA ASN A 336 15.14 -1.03 21.64
C ASN A 336 14.63 -0.79 20.21
N ILE A 337 13.93 -1.75 19.60
CA ILE A 337 13.35 -1.59 18.25
C ILE A 337 12.32 -0.45 18.24
N THR A 338 11.39 -0.42 19.20
CA THR A 338 10.38 0.64 19.27
C THR A 338 11.01 2.01 19.52
N ASN A 339 12.01 2.10 20.40
CA ASN A 339 12.74 3.35 20.64
C ASN A 339 13.52 3.81 19.41
N GLN A 340 14.24 2.90 18.75
CA GLN A 340 14.96 3.20 17.51
C GLN A 340 14.00 3.65 16.40
N PHE A 341 12.82 3.04 16.29
CA PHE A 341 11.79 3.47 15.36
C PHE A 341 11.31 4.89 15.66
N LEU A 342 11.01 5.19 16.93
CA LEU A 342 10.59 6.52 17.40
C LEU A 342 11.67 7.60 17.18
N GLU A 343 12.95 7.25 17.31
CA GLU A 343 14.07 8.18 17.11
C GLU A 343 14.44 8.41 15.65
N SER A 344 14.32 7.37 14.81
CA SER A 344 14.80 7.40 13.42
C SER A 344 13.72 7.71 12.39
N SER A 345 12.44 7.71 12.77
CA SER A 345 11.31 7.90 11.85
C SER A 345 10.61 9.23 12.11
N LYS A 346 10.35 9.98 11.04
CA LYS A 346 9.47 11.15 11.11
C LYS A 346 8.03 10.66 11.19
N ILE A 347 7.39 10.78 12.36
CA ILE A 347 6.00 10.41 12.54
C ILE A 347 5.14 11.67 12.64
N ASP A 348 4.12 11.76 11.79
CA ASP A 348 3.23 12.91 11.72
C ASP A 348 2.04 12.77 12.71
N LEU A 349 1.58 11.54 12.97
CA LEU A 349 0.53 11.24 13.94
C LEU A 349 0.85 9.99 14.77
N PHE A 350 0.75 10.10 16.09
CA PHE A 350 0.72 8.98 17.01
C PHE A 350 -0.73 8.56 17.30
N ILE A 351 -1.01 7.27 17.19
CA ILE A 351 -2.25 6.65 17.66
C ILE A 351 -1.88 5.72 18.81
N TYR A 352 -2.37 6.01 20.01
CA TYR A 352 -2.09 5.22 21.20
C TYR A 352 -3.35 4.48 21.67
N LEU A 353 -3.33 3.15 21.66
CA LEU A 353 -4.46 2.32 22.10
C LEU A 353 -4.34 1.94 23.57
N ILE A 354 -5.41 2.17 24.31
CA ILE A 354 -5.61 1.80 25.72
C ILE A 354 -6.74 0.78 25.79
N ASN A 355 -6.57 -0.25 26.62
CA ASN A 355 -7.63 -1.23 26.88
C ASN A 355 -8.62 -0.65 27.92
N ALA A 356 -9.90 -0.59 27.59
CA ALA A 356 -10.95 -0.04 28.45
C ALA A 356 -11.08 -0.74 29.82
N HIS A 357 -10.81 -2.04 29.91
CA HIS A 357 -10.96 -2.79 31.16
C HIS A 357 -9.86 -2.53 32.21
N ASN A 358 -8.64 -2.32 31.74
CA ASN A 358 -7.47 -2.17 32.61
C ASN A 358 -6.63 -0.99 32.10
N PRO A 359 -7.18 0.25 32.10
CA PRO A 359 -6.50 1.40 31.54
C PRO A 359 -5.26 1.78 32.37
N THR A 360 -5.33 1.62 33.69
CA THR A 360 -4.32 2.07 34.64
C THR A 360 -3.41 0.91 35.05
N THR A 361 -2.43 0.58 34.22
CA THR A 361 -1.41 -0.45 34.52
C THR A 361 -0.01 0.13 34.41
N ASN A 362 0.94 -0.40 35.20
CA ASN A 362 2.35 0.04 35.17
C ASN A 362 2.96 -0.06 33.76
N ASP A 363 2.61 -1.13 33.04
CA ASP A 363 3.05 -1.35 31.67
C ASP A 363 2.50 -0.28 30.71
N ASN A 364 1.25 0.14 30.91
CA ASN A 364 0.66 1.23 30.13
C ASN A 364 1.36 2.56 30.43
N TYR A 365 1.62 2.88 31.69
CA TYR A 365 2.37 4.09 32.04
C TYR A 365 3.78 4.09 31.46
N ALA A 366 4.51 2.96 31.55
CA ALA A 366 5.86 2.86 30.99
C ALA A 366 5.87 3.12 29.47
N MET A 367 4.91 2.53 28.75
CA MET A 367 4.78 2.73 27.30
C MET A 367 4.33 4.16 26.96
N MET A 368 3.39 4.74 27.71
CA MET A 368 2.97 6.13 27.53
C MET A 368 4.12 7.11 27.73
N ASN A 369 4.98 6.88 28.74
CA ASN A 369 6.17 7.70 28.96
C ASN A 369 7.14 7.65 27.75
N ASN A 370 7.41 6.46 27.19
CA ASN A 370 8.26 6.34 26.00
C ASN A 370 7.67 7.10 24.79
N VAL A 371 6.36 6.99 24.59
CA VAL A 371 5.65 7.73 23.52
C VAL A 371 5.66 9.24 23.80
N TYR A 372 5.53 9.65 25.06
CA TYR A 372 5.61 11.06 25.46
C TYR A 372 6.98 11.67 25.19
N GLU A 373 8.06 10.96 25.50
CA GLU A 373 9.42 11.42 25.18
C GLU A 373 9.62 11.62 23.67
N ALA A 374 9.15 10.67 22.86
CA ALA A 374 9.23 10.79 21.40
C ALA A 374 8.33 11.91 20.84
N TYR A 375 7.14 12.08 21.44
CA TYR A 375 6.19 13.13 21.08
C TYR A 375 6.78 14.51 21.37
N ASN A 376 7.35 14.72 22.56
CA ASN A 376 7.95 15.99 22.97
C ASN A 376 9.19 16.37 22.15
N LYS A 377 9.94 15.39 21.63
CA LYS A 377 11.05 15.64 20.70
C LYS A 377 10.55 16.17 19.34
N ASN A 378 9.31 15.88 18.95
CA ASN A 378 8.76 16.20 17.64
C ASN A 378 7.57 17.18 17.72
N LYS A 379 7.87 18.49 17.73
CA LYS A 379 6.87 19.57 17.93
C LYS A 379 5.70 19.62 16.94
N ASN A 380 5.82 18.98 15.78
CA ASN A 380 4.76 18.95 14.75
C ASN A 380 3.95 17.65 14.76
N THR A 381 4.31 16.67 15.58
CA THR A 381 3.60 15.40 15.68
C THR A 381 2.30 15.61 16.45
N LYS A 382 1.20 15.07 15.93
CA LYS A 382 -0.08 15.01 16.63
C LYS A 382 -0.20 13.71 17.39
N ILE A 383 -1.07 13.66 18.40
CA ILE A 383 -1.37 12.42 19.12
C ILE A 383 -2.87 12.23 19.31
N LEU A 384 -3.32 10.99 19.14
CA LEU A 384 -4.69 10.53 19.33
C LEU A 384 -4.68 9.33 20.27
N PHE A 385 -5.43 9.41 21.36
CA PHE A 385 -5.64 8.30 22.29
C PHE A 385 -6.96 7.60 21.98
N LEU A 386 -6.91 6.28 21.88
CA LEU A 386 -8.06 5.43 21.59
C LEU A 386 -8.31 4.49 22.77
N ILE A 387 -9.47 4.60 23.41
CA ILE A 387 -9.89 3.64 24.45
C ILE A 387 -10.64 2.52 23.73
N ASN A 388 -9.94 1.42 23.48
CA ASN A 388 -10.46 0.29 22.72
C ASN A 388 -11.08 -0.78 23.64
N LYS A 389 -11.92 -1.64 23.06
CA LYS A 389 -12.66 -2.71 23.76
C LYS A 389 -13.78 -2.22 24.69
N ILE A 390 -14.40 -1.10 24.34
CA ILE A 390 -15.56 -0.58 25.07
C ILE A 390 -16.73 -1.59 25.04
N ASP A 391 -16.80 -2.42 24.01
CA ASP A 391 -17.75 -3.52 23.86
C ASP A 391 -17.60 -4.64 24.89
N ASP A 392 -16.45 -4.77 25.54
CA ASP A 392 -16.24 -5.79 26.57
C ASP A 392 -16.59 -5.26 28.00
N CYS A 393 -16.77 -3.94 28.17
CA CYS A 393 -17.05 -3.30 29.47
C CYS A 393 -18.41 -3.70 30.05
N ASP A 394 -18.47 -3.85 31.38
CA ASP A 394 -19.70 -4.20 32.11
C ASP A 394 -20.40 -2.95 32.65
N PHE A 395 -21.22 -2.33 31.80
CA PHE A 395 -22.01 -1.15 32.18
C PHE A 395 -23.18 -1.47 33.12
N ASP A 396 -23.57 -2.75 33.26
CA ASP A 396 -24.63 -3.17 34.19
C ASP A 396 -24.14 -3.08 35.65
N SER A 397 -22.82 -3.14 35.86
CA SER A 397 -22.17 -2.93 37.16
C SER A 397 -22.18 -1.48 37.65
N GLY A 398 -22.62 -0.52 36.81
CA GLY A 398 -22.72 0.90 37.12
C GLY A 398 -21.55 1.76 36.59
N GLU A 399 -20.54 1.15 35.97
CA GLU A 399 -19.48 1.86 35.25
C GLU A 399 -20.05 2.60 34.03
N THR A 400 -19.52 3.78 33.72
CA THR A 400 -19.91 4.57 32.55
C THR A 400 -18.73 4.84 31.61
N ILE A 401 -19.01 5.07 30.33
CA ILE A 401 -17.97 5.43 29.34
C ILE A 401 -17.27 6.73 29.75
N GLU A 402 -18.01 7.69 30.29
CA GLU A 402 -17.48 8.96 30.80
C GLU A 402 -16.48 8.75 31.95
N GLU A 403 -16.77 7.87 32.91
CA GLU A 403 -15.87 7.57 34.03
C GLU A 403 -14.58 6.89 33.57
N ILE A 404 -14.68 5.97 32.61
CA ILE A 404 -13.51 5.33 31.98
C ILE A 404 -12.67 6.41 31.28
N MET A 405 -13.31 7.27 30.48
CA MET A 405 -12.64 8.37 29.78
C MET A 405 -11.96 9.35 30.73
N ASP A 406 -12.62 9.72 31.84
CA ASP A 406 -12.06 10.62 32.84
C ASP A 406 -10.86 10.00 33.58
N THR A 407 -10.91 8.69 33.84
CA THR A 407 -9.79 7.95 34.43
C THR A 407 -8.59 7.94 33.49
N VAL A 408 -8.82 7.54 32.23
CA VAL A 408 -7.78 7.55 31.19
C VAL A 408 -7.21 8.94 30.97
N LYS A 409 -8.07 9.97 30.96
CA LYS A 409 -7.64 11.36 30.80
C LYS A 409 -6.68 11.79 31.90
N LYS A 410 -6.99 11.47 33.18
CA LYS A 410 -6.10 11.76 34.30
C LYS A 410 -4.75 11.06 34.14
N ASP A 411 -4.75 9.80 33.70
CA ASP A 411 -3.51 9.04 33.46
C ASP A 411 -2.64 9.68 32.37
N ILE A 412 -3.27 10.12 31.28
CA ILE A 412 -2.62 10.82 30.17
C ILE A 412 -2.04 12.17 30.62
N GLU A 413 -2.81 12.97 31.37
CA GLU A 413 -2.37 14.25 31.91
C GLU A 413 -1.24 14.07 32.95
N ASN A 414 -1.28 13.01 33.76
CA ASN A 414 -0.21 12.68 34.73
C ASN A 414 1.13 12.36 34.06
N VAL A 415 1.12 11.76 32.86
CA VAL A 415 2.33 11.55 32.05
C VAL A 415 2.86 12.87 31.47
N GLY A 416 2.00 13.86 31.30
CA GLY A 416 2.36 15.21 30.85
C GLY A 416 1.83 15.59 29.46
N PHE A 417 0.91 14.81 28.88
CA PHE A 417 0.25 15.18 27.64
C PHE A 417 -0.83 16.26 27.92
N ASP A 418 -0.68 17.42 27.30
CA ASP A 418 -1.64 18.51 27.41
C ASP A 418 -2.80 18.34 26.43
N SER A 419 -4.03 18.51 26.90
CA SER A 419 -5.26 18.52 26.09
C SER A 419 -5.39 17.31 25.13
N PRO A 420 -5.34 16.07 25.63
CA PRO A 420 -5.35 14.89 24.78
C PRO A 420 -6.68 14.72 24.04
N ILE A 421 -6.60 14.35 22.76
CA ILE A 421 -7.75 13.86 22.01
C ILE A 421 -7.97 12.40 22.39
N ILE A 422 -9.11 12.09 23.02
CA ILE A 422 -9.47 10.76 23.52
C ILE A 422 -10.77 10.33 22.84
N ILE A 423 -10.77 9.15 22.21
CA ILE A 423 -11.92 8.60 21.50
C ILE A 423 -12.20 7.15 21.97
N PRO A 424 -13.40 6.84 22.49
CA PRO A 424 -13.79 5.46 22.76
C PRO A 424 -14.03 4.69 21.45
N LEU A 425 -13.64 3.42 21.42
CA LEU A 425 -13.58 2.59 20.22
C LEU A 425 -13.95 1.14 20.53
N SER A 426 -14.63 0.51 19.57
CA SER A 426 -14.71 -0.95 19.47
C SER A 426 -14.15 -1.41 18.12
N ALA A 427 -12.87 -1.77 18.10
CA ALA A 427 -12.21 -2.23 16.88
C ALA A 427 -12.74 -3.57 16.38
N ASP A 428 -13.06 -4.51 17.29
CA ASP A 428 -13.50 -5.84 16.88
C ASP A 428 -14.93 -5.84 16.34
N ALA A 429 -15.84 -5.06 16.95
CA ALA A 429 -17.17 -4.85 16.39
C ALA A 429 -17.09 -4.25 14.98
N ALA A 430 -16.25 -3.21 14.80
CA ALA A 430 -16.00 -2.62 13.49
C ALA A 430 -15.51 -3.64 12.45
N ARG A 431 -14.54 -4.48 12.85
CA ARG A 431 -13.99 -5.54 11.99
C ARG A 431 -15.06 -6.56 11.60
N VAL A 432 -15.83 -7.06 12.56
CA VAL A 432 -16.87 -8.07 12.33
C VAL A 432 -18.00 -7.51 11.46
N PHE A 433 -18.50 -6.30 11.72
CA PHE A 433 -19.52 -5.67 10.89
C PHE A 433 -19.05 -5.48 9.44
N ARG A 434 -17.80 -5.09 9.22
CA ARG A 434 -17.22 -4.96 7.88
C ARG A 434 -17.14 -6.28 7.12
N LYS A 435 -16.69 -7.35 7.78
CA LYS A 435 -16.66 -8.70 7.17
C LYS A 435 -18.05 -9.10 6.70
N ILE A 436 -19.08 -8.84 7.50
CA ILE A 436 -20.47 -9.12 7.14
C ILE A 436 -20.92 -8.29 5.95
N LEU A 437 -20.68 -6.98 5.96
CA LEU A 437 -21.05 -6.08 4.86
C LEU A 437 -20.35 -6.44 3.54
N LYS A 438 -19.19 -7.10 3.60
CA LYS A 438 -18.47 -7.66 2.45
C LYS A 438 -18.90 -9.06 2.04
N SER A 439 -19.87 -9.66 2.74
CA SER A 439 -20.27 -11.06 2.56
C SER A 439 -19.13 -12.06 2.74
N GLU A 440 -18.17 -11.76 3.62
CA GLU A 440 -17.09 -12.69 3.98
C GLU A 440 -17.59 -13.77 4.95
N GLU A 441 -17.00 -14.97 4.86
CA GLU A 441 -17.31 -16.03 5.81
C GLU A 441 -16.82 -15.70 7.23
N LEU A 442 -17.74 -15.81 8.19
CA LEU A 442 -17.44 -15.70 9.61
C LEU A 442 -17.08 -17.04 10.21
N THR A 443 -16.06 -17.07 11.05
CA THR A 443 -15.76 -18.20 11.94
C THR A 443 -16.86 -18.38 13.01
N ILE A 444 -16.84 -19.51 13.72
CA ILE A 444 -17.77 -19.76 14.83
C ILE A 444 -17.66 -18.65 15.90
N LYS A 445 -16.42 -18.25 16.24
CA LYS A 445 -16.15 -17.20 17.22
C LYS A 445 -16.68 -15.85 16.77
N GLU A 446 -16.42 -15.46 15.52
CA GLU A 446 -16.90 -14.18 14.97
C GLU A 446 -18.43 -14.13 14.87
N ARG A 447 -19.11 -15.25 14.60
CA ARG A 447 -20.58 -15.30 14.65
C ARG A 447 -21.11 -15.09 16.07
N GLY A 448 -20.44 -15.64 17.08
CA GLY A 448 -20.79 -15.39 18.48
C GLY A 448 -20.62 -13.92 18.82
N ALA A 449 -19.45 -13.36 18.49
CA ALA A 449 -19.13 -11.96 18.68
C ALA A 449 -20.12 -11.02 17.98
N PHE A 450 -20.51 -11.32 16.74
CA PHE A 450 -21.52 -10.54 16.00
C PHE A 450 -22.84 -10.41 16.78
N ASN A 451 -23.38 -11.50 17.32
CA ASN A 451 -24.64 -11.42 18.06
C ASN A 451 -24.51 -10.54 19.31
N THR A 452 -23.38 -10.65 20.02
CA THR A 452 -23.07 -9.80 21.17
C THR A 452 -22.97 -8.34 20.76
N PHE A 453 -22.15 -8.02 19.76
CA PHE A 453 -21.96 -6.66 19.26
C PHE A 453 -23.25 -6.05 18.72
N TYR A 454 -24.05 -6.85 18.00
CA TYR A 454 -25.33 -6.39 17.48
C TYR A 454 -26.24 -5.92 18.61
N ASN A 455 -26.36 -6.70 19.70
CA ASN A 455 -27.16 -6.31 20.85
C ASN A 455 -26.59 -5.08 21.59
N ILE A 456 -25.28 -5.04 21.78
CA ILE A 456 -24.59 -3.92 22.45
C ILE A 456 -24.81 -2.61 21.68
N PHE A 457 -24.55 -2.62 20.37
CA PHE A 457 -24.65 -1.43 19.53
C PHE A 457 -26.09 -1.08 19.11
N GLU A 458 -27.10 -1.84 19.54
CA GLU A 458 -28.50 -1.37 19.50
C GLU A 458 -28.73 -0.23 20.49
N ASP A 459 -28.06 -0.23 21.64
CA ASP A 459 -28.18 0.84 22.64
C ASP A 459 -27.71 2.19 22.06
N GLU A 460 -28.43 3.25 22.38
CA GLU A 460 -28.07 4.63 22.00
C GLU A 460 -26.81 5.11 22.74
N LYS A 461 -26.60 4.63 23.98
CA LYS A 461 -25.38 4.91 24.76
C LYS A 461 -24.12 4.37 24.08
N MET A 462 -24.26 3.32 23.27
CA MET A 462 -23.13 2.74 22.52
C MET A 462 -22.79 3.51 21.25
N ASN A 463 -23.32 4.72 21.06
CA ASN A 463 -22.84 5.65 20.03
C ASN A 463 -21.51 6.30 20.42
N LEU A 464 -20.42 5.53 20.35
CA LEU A 464 -19.08 5.93 20.80
C LEU A 464 -18.57 7.26 20.20
N PRO A 465 -18.82 7.60 18.92
CA PRO A 465 -18.43 8.90 18.38
C PRO A 465 -18.96 10.09 19.17
N SER A 466 -20.15 9.97 19.78
CA SER A 466 -20.80 11.09 20.49
C SER A 466 -20.05 11.57 21.73
N TYR A 467 -19.15 10.74 22.27
CA TYR A 467 -18.30 11.05 23.42
C TYR A 467 -17.08 11.91 23.07
N TYR A 468 -16.76 12.06 21.79
CA TYR A 468 -15.75 12.99 21.32
C TYR A 468 -16.40 14.35 21.00
N LYS A 469 -16.04 15.42 21.73
CA LYS A 469 -16.70 16.74 21.61
C LYS A 469 -16.79 17.28 20.18
N ASP A 470 -15.73 17.10 19.40
CA ASP A 470 -15.63 17.62 18.04
C ASP A 470 -16.10 16.62 16.97
N TYR A 471 -16.81 15.55 17.35
CA TYR A 471 -17.20 14.48 16.41
C TYR A 471 -17.93 15.01 15.18
N LYS A 472 -18.83 16.00 15.35
CA LYS A 472 -19.59 16.60 14.24
C LYS A 472 -18.71 17.27 13.18
N LEU A 473 -17.51 17.74 13.55
CA LEU A 473 -16.55 18.36 12.61
C LEU A 473 -15.81 17.33 11.74
N HIS A 474 -15.91 16.06 12.08
CA HIS A 474 -15.22 14.94 11.42
C HIS A 474 -16.19 13.87 10.92
N TYR A 475 -17.50 14.07 11.13
CA TYR A 475 -18.52 13.09 10.78
C TYR A 475 -19.15 13.45 9.43
N ASN A 476 -18.51 13.01 8.35
CA ASN A 476 -19.17 12.87 7.06
C ASN A 476 -19.68 11.43 6.96
N ILE A 477 -20.99 11.27 6.77
CA ILE A 477 -21.57 9.97 6.47
C ILE A 477 -21.09 9.61 5.06
N ASP A 478 -20.23 8.59 4.96
CA ASP A 478 -19.98 7.93 3.67
C ASP A 478 -21.29 7.26 3.23
N ASN A 479 -22.07 7.99 2.43
CA ASN A 479 -23.30 7.49 1.80
C ASN A 479 -23.00 6.58 0.59
N SER A 480 -21.75 6.14 0.40
CA SER A 480 -21.31 5.36 -0.76
C SER A 480 -21.67 3.87 -0.68
N ILE A 481 -22.50 3.46 0.27
CA ILE A 481 -23.01 2.09 0.37
C ILE A 481 -24.48 2.10 -0.07
N ASN A 482 -24.79 1.23 -1.03
CA ASN A 482 -26.09 1.05 -1.67
C ASN A 482 -27.28 1.34 -0.72
N THR A 483 -28.11 2.30 -1.09
CA THR A 483 -29.32 2.70 -0.34
C THR A 483 -30.48 1.72 -0.48
N GLU A 484 -30.28 0.61 -1.19
CA GLU A 484 -31.26 -0.48 -1.26
C GLU A 484 -31.25 -1.26 0.04
N GLU A 485 -32.44 -1.54 0.57
CA GLU A 485 -32.63 -2.27 1.83
C GLU A 485 -32.34 -3.76 1.62
N GLU A 486 -31.05 -4.08 1.52
CA GLU A 486 -30.56 -5.43 1.40
C GLU A 486 -30.55 -6.14 2.75
N HIS A 487 -30.65 -7.46 2.70
CA HIS A 487 -30.64 -8.29 3.88
C HIS A 487 -29.60 -9.40 3.78
N ILE A 488 -28.86 -9.58 4.86
CA ILE A 488 -27.87 -10.64 5.00
C ILE A 488 -28.46 -11.71 5.92
N ILE A 489 -28.33 -12.96 5.50
CA ILE A 489 -28.73 -14.13 6.29
C ILE A 489 -27.50 -14.64 7.03
N ILE A 490 -27.55 -14.62 8.36
CA ILE A 490 -26.53 -15.23 9.21
C ILE A 490 -27.20 -16.40 9.93
N LYS A 491 -26.81 -17.62 9.55
CA LYS A 491 -27.53 -18.87 9.88
C LYS A 491 -28.98 -18.81 9.39
N ASN A 492 -29.93 -18.59 10.31
CA ASN A 492 -31.37 -18.58 10.03
C ASN A 492 -32.00 -17.20 10.30
N ASN A 493 -31.20 -16.22 10.72
CA ASN A 493 -31.67 -14.89 11.07
C ASN A 493 -31.36 -13.91 9.95
N LYS A 494 -32.33 -13.04 9.67
CA LYS A 494 -32.27 -12.02 8.62
C LYS A 494 -31.92 -10.68 9.25
N TYR A 495 -30.83 -10.06 8.81
CA TYR A 495 -30.35 -8.77 9.31
C TYR A 495 -30.38 -7.73 8.19
N SER A 496 -30.68 -6.47 8.52
CA SER A 496 -30.64 -5.34 7.58
C SER A 496 -29.19 -4.84 7.42
N THR A 497 -28.72 -4.71 6.18
CA THR A 497 -27.39 -4.13 5.88
C THR A 497 -27.28 -2.70 6.40
N LYS A 498 -28.34 -1.90 6.22
CA LYS A 498 -28.44 -0.53 6.72
C LYS A 498 -28.24 -0.47 8.24
N LYS A 499 -28.93 -1.33 9.00
CA LYS A 499 -28.78 -1.37 10.46
C LYS A 499 -27.37 -1.79 10.90
N ILE A 500 -26.74 -2.75 10.21
CA ILE A 500 -25.35 -3.14 10.47
C ILE A 500 -24.39 -1.98 10.16
N ASN A 501 -24.64 -1.23 9.09
CA ASN A 501 -23.86 -0.05 8.76
C ASN A 501 -24.01 1.08 9.80
N ASP A 502 -25.23 1.29 10.31
CA ASP A 502 -25.49 2.23 11.41
C ASP A 502 -24.73 1.82 12.68
N MET A 503 -24.71 0.52 13.01
CA MET A 503 -23.91 -0.01 14.12
C MET A 503 -22.40 0.15 13.88
N LEU A 504 -21.92 -0.10 12.67
CA LEU A 504 -20.52 0.16 12.30
C LEU A 504 -20.14 1.63 12.55
N ASN A 505 -21.02 2.56 12.22
CA ASN A 505 -20.81 3.98 12.46
C ASN A 505 -20.73 4.33 13.95
N LYS A 506 -21.44 3.61 14.82
CA LYS A 506 -21.38 3.76 16.28
C LYS A 506 -20.06 3.29 16.92
N THR A 507 -19.19 2.58 16.20
CA THR A 507 -17.94 2.02 16.77
C THR A 507 -16.76 2.99 16.87
N SER A 508 -16.87 4.22 16.34
CA SER A 508 -15.79 5.21 16.16
C SER A 508 -14.72 4.91 15.10
N ILE A 509 -14.69 3.73 14.47
CA ILE A 509 -13.66 3.43 13.45
C ILE A 509 -13.70 4.40 12.26
N ASN A 510 -14.90 4.82 11.84
CA ASN A 510 -15.09 5.74 10.72
C ASN A 510 -14.72 7.18 11.12
N LEU A 511 -14.99 7.58 12.37
CA LEU A 511 -14.53 8.86 12.92
C LEU A 511 -12.99 8.95 12.89
N ILE A 512 -12.31 7.91 13.36
CA ILE A 512 -10.83 7.85 13.37
C ILE A 512 -10.28 7.94 11.94
N ARG A 513 -10.89 7.19 11.00
CA ARG A 513 -10.53 7.30 9.59
C ARG A 513 -10.69 8.74 9.07
N ASN A 514 -11.82 9.39 9.34
CA ASN A 514 -12.08 10.73 8.84
C ASN A 514 -11.10 11.75 9.41
N ILE A 515 -10.65 11.58 10.66
CA ILE A 515 -9.56 12.37 11.24
C ILE A 515 -8.28 12.17 10.43
N ILE A 516 -7.86 10.92 10.19
CA ILE A 516 -6.66 10.61 9.38
C ILE A 516 -6.78 11.19 7.97
N ASN A 517 -7.93 11.01 7.31
CA ASN A 517 -8.17 11.49 5.96
C ASN A 517 -8.10 13.02 5.88
N LYS A 518 -8.64 13.74 6.88
CA LYS A 518 -8.57 15.20 6.98
C LYS A 518 -7.15 15.70 7.19
N GLU A 519 -6.34 14.98 7.96
CA GLU A 519 -4.93 15.32 8.17
C GLU A 519 -4.10 15.19 6.87
N ILE A 520 -4.39 14.15 6.06
CA ILE A 520 -3.69 13.91 4.80
C ILE A 520 -4.18 14.87 3.71
N ASN A 521 -5.50 14.99 3.54
CA ASN A 521 -6.12 15.63 2.38
C ASN A 521 -6.65 17.04 2.64
N GLY A 522 -6.62 17.50 3.90
CA GLY A 522 -7.28 18.73 4.34
C GLY A 522 -8.79 18.53 4.52
N SER A 523 -9.47 19.62 4.87
CA SER A 523 -10.94 19.64 4.89
C SER A 523 -11.43 19.72 3.44
N GLU A 524 -12.37 18.86 3.04
CA GLU A 524 -13.08 18.99 1.75
C GLU A 524 -13.99 20.21 1.72
#